data_AF-A0A842MGG1-F1
#
_entry.id   AF-A0A842MGG1-F1
#
_cell.length_a   1.000
_cell.length_b   1.000
_cell.length_c   1.000
_cell.angle_alpha   90.00
_cell.angle_beta   90.00
_cell.angle_gamma   90.00
#
_symmetry.space_group_name_H-M   'P 1'
#
loop_
_entity.id
_entity.type
_entity.pdbx_description
1 polymer ?
#
loop_
_entity_poly.entity_id
_entity_poly.type
_entity_poly.pdbx_seq_one_letter_code
_entity_poly.pdbx_strand_id
1 'polypeptide(L)' 'MGKIKVGILGSTGSVGQRYVNMLRDHPWFEVAALSA' A
#
# COMPACT_ATOMS: atom_id res chain seq x y z
N MET A 1 10.84 -4.25 -16.28
CA MET A 1 9.62 -4.70 -15.56
C MET A 1 9.15 -3.55 -14.69
N GLY A 2 7.89 -3.12 -14.76
CA GLY A 2 7.35 -2.05 -13.89
C GLY A 2 6.99 -2.57 -12.48
N LYS A 3 6.74 -1.66 -11.52
CA LYS A 3 6.23 -2.02 -10.19
C LYS A 3 4.82 -2.60 -10.28
N ILE A 4 4.46 -3.48 -9.34
CA ILE A 4 3.14 -4.10 -9.22
C ILE A 4 2.23 -3.15 -8.45
N LYS A 5 1.11 -2.77 -9.07
CA LYS A 5 0.11 -1.89 -8.45
C LYS A 5 -0.74 -2.68 -7.46
N VAL A 6 -0.87 -2.16 -6.24
CA VAL A 6 -1.64 -2.78 -5.16
C VAL A 6 -2.60 -1.79 -4.52
N GLY A 7 -3.72 -2.29 -3.98
CA GLY A 7 -4.67 -1.52 -3.19
C GLY A 7 -4.65 -1.94 -1.72
N ILE A 8 -4.86 -1.00 -0.80
CA ILE A 8 -4.99 -1.28 0.64
C ILE A 8 -6.42 -0.97 1.08
N LEU A 9 -7.16 -2.01 1.48
CA LEU A 9 -8.49 -1.88 2.07
C LEU A 9 -8.38 -1.65 3.58
N GLY A 10 -9.25 -0.79 4.14
CA GLY A 10 -9.18 -0.42 5.56
C GLY A 10 -7.89 0.34 5.91
N SER A 11 -7.42 1.18 4.99
CA SER A 11 -6.17 1.93 5.08
C SER A 11 -6.11 2.89 6.29
N THR A 12 -7.26 3.25 6.86
CA THR A 12 -7.39 4.09 8.05
C THR A 12 -7.17 3.31 9.35
N GLY A 13 -7.36 1.99 9.34
CA GLY A 13 -7.16 1.13 10.49
C GLY A 13 -5.68 0.98 10.88
N SER A 14 -5.41 0.51 12.09
CA SER A 14 -4.05 0.32 12.60
C SER A 14 -3.20 -0.62 11.73
N VAL A 15 -3.83 -1.60 11.08
CA VAL A 15 -3.18 -2.52 10.13
C VAL A 15 -2.92 -1.82 8.79
N GLY A 16 -3.91 -1.12 8.25
CA GLY A 16 -3.79 -0.40 6.98
C GLY A 16 -2.67 0.64 6.98
N GLN A 17 -2.58 1.44 8.04
CA GLN A 17 -1.51 2.43 8.19
C GLN A 17 -0.12 1.79 8.25
N ARG A 18 0.02 0.61 8.86
CA ARG A 18 1.29 -0.14 8.87
C ARG A 18 1.67 -0.63 7.48
N TYR A 19 0.71 -1.12 6.70
CA TYR A 19 0.95 -1.49 5.30
C TYR A 19 1.34 -0.30 4.44
N VAL A 20 0.72 0.86 4.62
CA VAL A 20 1.11 2.11 3.93
C VAL A 20 2.58 2.45 4.21
N ASN A 21 2.99 2.36 5.47
CA ASN A 21 4.37 2.64 5.86
C ASN A 21 5.36 1.59 5.33
N MET A 22 4.99 0.31 5.35
CA MET A 22 5.85 -0.78 4.88
C MET A 22 6.01 -0.79 3.35
N LEU A 23 4.97 -0.39 2.63
CA LEU A 23 4.97 -0.34 1.17
C LEU A 23 5.54 0.97 0.62
N ARG A 24 5.83 1.94 1.50
CA ARG A 24 6.55 3.16 1.11
C ARG A 24 7.91 2.76 0.53
N ASP A 25 8.20 3.26 -0.66
CA ASP A 25 9.45 3.02 -1.40
C ASP A 25 9.77 1.54 -1.70
N HIS A 26 8.76 0.67 -1.69
CA HIS A 26 8.98 -0.75 -1.94
C HIS A 26 9.52 -1.00 -3.36
N PRO A 27 10.53 -1.89 -3.54
CA PRO A 27 11.15 -2.14 -4.85
C PRO A 27 10.17 -2.76 -5.85
N TRP A 28 9.19 -3.52 -5.37
CA TRP A 28 8.26 -4.27 -6.22
C TRP A 28 6.84 -3.74 -6.24
N PHE A 29 6.43 -2.96 -5.23
CA PHE A 29 5.03 -2.58 -5.04
C PHE A 29 4.86 -1.06 -5.10
N GLU A 30 3.77 -0.65 -5.73
CA GLU A 30 3.32 0.74 -5.78
C GLU A 30 1.87 0.79 -5.29
N VAL A 31 1.62 1.57 -4.24
CA VAL A 31 0.27 1.75 -3.69
C VAL A 31 -0.53 2.62 -4.67
N ALA A 32 -1.48 2.00 -5.37
CA ALA A 32 -2.27 2.64 -6.41
C ALA A 32 -3.69 3.01 -5.95
N ALA A 33 -4.18 2.40 -4.86
CA ALA A 33 -5.50 2.67 -4.31
C ALA A 33 -5.52 2.51 -2.78
N LEU A 34 -6.30 3.36 -2.12
CA LEU A 34 -6.59 3.29 -0.69
C LEU A 34 -8.10 3.35 -0.50
N SER A 35 -8.65 2.48 0.35
CA SER A 35 -10.03 2.60 0.83
C SER A 35 -10.06 2.79 2.34
N ALA A 36 -11.05 3.51 2.82
CA ALA A 36 -11.39 3.54 4.25
C ALA A 36 -12.12 2.25 4.65
#